data_AF-A0A914NHU6-F1
#
_entry.id   AF-A0A914NHU6-F1
#
_cell.length_a   1.000
_cell.length_b   1.000
_cell.length_c   1.000
_cell.angle_alpha   90.00
_cell.angle_beta   90.00
_cell.angle_gamma   90.00
#
_symmetry.space_group_name_H-M   'P 1'
#
loop_
_entity.id
_entity.type
_entity.pdbx_description
1 polymer ?
#
loop_
_entity_poly.entity_id
_entity_poly.type
_entity_poly.pdbx_seq_one_letter_code
_entity_poly.pdbx_strand_id
1 'polypeptide(L)'
;MAGITGARKKITPREAQNLLNDYFTSNETKRRKAIVVLIDEVDMLHTKREDVIYAIFNWAAEKQSRFCVIAISNTLDLAERQFSQRIVSRMGSNRLAFQPYEFKDIEEILKHRLGECKAIGPGTIELASKKV
;
A
#
# COMPACT_ATOMS: atom_id res chain seq x y z
N MET A 1 7.81 -18.21 11.15
CA MET A 1 8.89 -17.20 11.11
C MET A 1 9.01 -16.57 12.48
N ALA A 2 10.21 -16.54 13.08
CA ALA A 2 10.46 -15.69 14.23
C ALA A 2 10.42 -14.22 13.75
N GLY A 3 9.74 -13.34 14.48
CA GLY A 3 9.74 -11.91 14.19
C GLY A 3 11.13 -11.30 14.42
N ILE A 4 11.27 -9.99 14.25
CA ILE A 4 12.54 -9.26 14.42
C ILE A 4 13.17 -9.49 15.81
N THR A 5 12.36 -9.82 16.81
CA THR A 5 12.78 -10.12 18.19
C THR A 5 13.34 -11.52 18.40
N GLY A 6 13.28 -12.43 17.42
CA GLY A 6 13.74 -13.83 17.55
C GLY A 6 12.91 -14.71 18.50
N ALA A 7 12.10 -14.13 19.39
CA ALA A 7 11.27 -14.81 20.39
C ALA A 7 9.83 -14.26 20.41
N ARG A 8 8.85 -15.12 20.74
CA ARG A 8 7.43 -14.76 20.97
C ARG A 8 7.25 -14.07 22.34
N LYS A 9 7.91 -12.93 22.54
CA LYS A 9 7.68 -12.05 23.69
C LYS A 9 6.65 -10.99 23.29
N LYS A 10 5.59 -10.83 24.08
CA LYS A 10 4.68 -9.67 23.93
C LYS A 10 5.44 -8.42 24.37
N ILE A 11 5.45 -7.42 23.52
CA ILE A 11 6.09 -6.12 23.75
C ILE A 11 5.06 -5.01 23.56
N THR A 12 5.33 -3.84 24.12
CA THR A 12 4.45 -2.68 23.95
C THR A 12 4.54 -2.13 22.51
N PRO A 13 3.50 -1.42 22.00
CA PRO A 13 3.55 -0.82 20.67
C PRO A 13 4.75 0.14 20.49
N ARG A 14 5.11 0.88 21.54
CA ARG A 14 6.24 1.80 21.55
C ARG A 14 7.58 1.07 21.43
N GLU A 15 7.75 -0.02 22.18
CA GLU A 15 8.94 -0.87 22.07
C GLU A 15 9.04 -1.51 20.67
N ALA A 16 7.91 -1.96 20.11
CA ALA A 16 7.88 -2.50 18.75
C ALA A 16 8.32 -1.45 17.71
N GLN A 17 7.83 -0.22 17.84
CA GLN A 17 8.23 0.89 16.96
C GLN A 17 9.72 1.19 17.07
N ASN A 18 10.27 1.23 18.28
CA ASN A 18 11.70 1.46 18.49
C ASN A 18 12.56 0.36 17.84
N LEU A 19 12.20 -0.91 18.05
CA LEU A 19 12.91 -2.04 17.44
C LEU A 19 12.86 -2.00 15.91
N LEU A 20 11.73 -1.61 15.33
CA LEU A 20 11.59 -1.43 13.88
C LEU A 20 12.46 -0.26 13.38
N ASN A 21 12.47 0.87 14.10
CA ASN A 21 13.33 1.99 13.80
C ASN A 21 14.80 1.56 13.77
N ASP A 22 15.29 0.94 14.83
CA ASP A 22 16.68 0.48 14.94
C ASP A 22 17.01 -0.52 13.82
N TYR A 23 16.09 -1.44 13.53
CA TYR A 23 16.26 -2.43 12.48
C TYR A 23 16.36 -1.79 11.09
N PHE A 24 15.56 -0.77 10.75
CA PHE A 24 15.55 -0.17 9.40
C PHE A 24 16.60 0.94 9.21
N THR A 25 17.06 1.56 10.29
CA THR A 25 18.06 2.64 10.26
C THR A 25 19.50 2.18 10.50
N SER A 26 19.70 0.97 11.02
CA SER A 26 21.04 0.42 11.21
C SER A 26 21.81 0.24 9.89
N ASN A 27 23.10 0.61 9.90
CA ASN A 27 24.03 0.48 8.77
C ASN A 27 24.41 -0.98 8.45
N GLU A 28 24.03 -1.95 9.29
CA GLU A 28 24.32 -3.37 9.05
C GLU A 28 23.32 -3.99 8.05
N THR A 29 23.62 -3.85 6.76
CA THR A 29 22.71 -4.25 5.67
C THR A 29 23.02 -5.60 5.04
N LYS A 30 24.25 -6.12 5.19
CA LYS A 30 24.78 -7.28 4.43
C LYS A 30 23.96 -8.57 4.57
N ARG A 31 23.19 -8.75 5.66
CA ARG A 31 22.35 -9.93 5.90
C ARG A 31 20.85 -9.62 5.98
N ARG A 32 20.46 -8.35 5.82
CA ARG A 32 19.06 -7.91 5.96
C ARG A 32 18.25 -8.35 4.74
N LYS A 33 17.10 -8.98 4.93
CA LYS A 33 16.19 -9.30 3.82
C LYS A 33 15.47 -8.04 3.34
N ALA A 34 15.14 -7.97 2.05
CA ALA A 34 14.23 -6.94 1.57
C ALA A 34 12.83 -7.18 2.16
N ILE A 35 12.21 -6.12 2.66
CA ILE A 35 10.85 -6.15 3.23
C ILE A 35 9.97 -5.26 2.36
N VAL A 36 8.90 -5.85 1.84
CA VAL A 36 7.84 -5.13 1.12
C VAL A 36 6.63 -5.11 2.03
N VAL A 37 6.15 -3.92 2.35
CA VAL A 37 4.93 -3.71 3.15
C VAL A 37 3.86 -3.14 2.24
N LEU A 38 2.72 -3.85 2.18
CA LEU A 38 1.50 -3.35 1.56
C LEU A 38 0.63 -2.75 2.67
N ILE A 39 0.20 -1.51 2.48
CA ILE A 39 -0.72 -0.81 3.36
C ILE A 39 -1.96 -0.50 2.54
N ASP A 40 -3.05 -1.16 2.87
CA ASP A 40 -4.35 -0.82 2.34
C ASP A 40 -5.00 0.28 3.19
N GLU A 41 -5.87 1.08 2.59
CA GLU A 41 -6.56 2.21 3.26
C GLU A 41 -5.60 3.10 4.07
N VAL A 42 -4.50 3.55 3.47
CA VAL A 42 -3.47 4.33 4.18
C VAL A 42 -4.01 5.68 4.71
N ASP A 43 -5.14 6.16 4.18
CA ASP A 43 -5.90 7.29 4.69
C ASP A 43 -6.52 7.02 6.08
N MET A 44 -6.84 5.77 6.40
CA MET A 44 -7.29 5.37 7.74
C MET A 44 -6.20 5.48 8.81
N LEU A 45 -4.92 5.48 8.41
CA LEU A 45 -3.79 5.66 9.32
C LEU A 45 -3.52 7.14 9.64
N HIS A 46 -4.27 8.07 9.04
CA HIS A 46 -4.13 9.49 9.33
C HIS A 46 -4.56 9.78 10.78
N THR A 47 -3.62 10.23 11.59
CA THR A 47 -3.85 10.67 12.97
C THR A 47 -3.30 12.08 13.15
N LYS A 48 -3.78 12.81 14.17
CA LYS A 48 -3.29 14.16 14.48
C LYS A 48 -1.78 14.28 14.67
N ARG A 49 -1.09 13.18 15.00
CA ARG A 49 0.37 13.16 15.22
C ARG A 49 1.16 12.58 14.06
N GLU A 50 0.49 11.93 13.10
CA GLU A 50 1.10 11.29 11.92
C GLU A 50 2.30 10.37 12.21
N ASP A 51 2.43 9.87 13.44
CA ASP A 51 3.63 9.20 13.95
C ASP A 51 3.92 7.88 13.24
N VAL A 52 2.88 7.08 12.97
CA VAL A 52 2.98 5.80 12.26
C VAL A 52 3.34 6.01 10.78
N ILE A 53 2.60 6.87 10.08
CA ILE A 53 2.79 7.15 8.65
C ILE A 53 4.19 7.74 8.41
N TYR A 54 4.61 8.69 9.25
CA TYR A 54 5.94 9.27 9.17
C TYR A 54 7.03 8.22 9.31
N ALA A 55 6.94 7.33 10.31
CA ALA A 55 7.95 6.29 10.54
C ALA A 55 8.09 5.37 9.31
N ILE A 56 6.97 4.92 8.75
CA ILE A 56 6.92 4.03 7.58
C ILE A 56 7.59 4.67 6.36
N PHE A 57 7.20 5.90 6.00
CA PHE A 57 7.80 6.59 4.86
C PHE A 57 9.25 6.99 5.12
N ASN A 58 9.64 7.25 6.37
CA ASN A 58 11.02 7.50 6.73
C ASN A 58 11.89 6.24 6.53
N TRP A 59 11.38 5.05 6.86
CA TRP A 59 12.09 3.80 6.57
C TRP A 59 12.25 3.56 5.06
N ALA A 60 11.22 3.89 4.27
CA ALA A 60 11.28 3.75 2.81
C ALA A 60 12.27 4.74 2.15
N ALA A 61 12.44 5.93 2.73
CA ALA A 61 13.38 6.94 2.24
C ALA A 61 14.86 6.60 2.53
N GLU A 62 15.11 5.74 3.53
CA GLU A 62 16.46 5.36 3.94
C GLU A 62 17.08 4.35 2.96
N LYS A 63 18.15 4.73 2.26
CA LYS A 63 18.73 3.93 1.15
C LYS A 63 19.18 2.54 1.60
N GLN A 64 19.54 2.39 2.87
CA GLN A 64 20.09 1.16 3.46
C GLN A 64 19.02 0.28 4.12
N SER A 65 17.76 0.73 4.22
CA SER A 65 16.71 0.00 4.94
C SER A 65 16.31 -1.31 4.27
N ARG A 66 16.48 -1.41 2.94
CA ARG A 66 15.88 -2.46 2.10
C ARG A 66 14.37 -2.61 2.34
N PHE A 67 13.71 -1.49 2.61
CA PHE A 67 12.28 -1.39 2.90
C PHE A 67 11.56 -0.73 1.72
N CYS A 68 10.51 -1.38 1.23
CA CYS A 68 9.62 -0.84 0.21
C CYS A 68 8.21 -0.80 0.78
N VAL A 69 7.52 0.33 0.59
CA VAL A 69 6.10 0.46 0.94
C VAL A 69 5.28 0.63 -0.32
N ILE A 70 4.19 -0.13 -0.42
CA ILE A 70 3.13 0.07 -1.39
C ILE A 70 1.92 0.50 -0.58
N ALA A 71 1.48 1.74 -0.78
CA ALA A 71 0.36 2.32 -0.05
C ALA A 71 -0.82 2.52 -1.01
N ILE A 72 -1.98 1.99 -0.64
CA ILE A 72 -3.22 2.09 -1.40
C ILE A 72 -4.16 3.06 -0.66
N SER A 73 -4.78 3.95 -1.42
CA SER A 73 -5.80 4.88 -0.96
C SER A 73 -6.82 5.10 -2.07
N ASN A 74 -8.05 5.43 -1.69
CA ASN A 74 -9.09 5.86 -2.62
C ASN A 74 -8.90 7.31 -3.08
N THR A 75 -8.06 8.09 -2.39
CA THR A 75 -7.81 9.50 -2.69
C THR A 75 -6.40 9.72 -3.24
N LEU A 76 -6.30 10.21 -4.47
CA LEU A 76 -5.02 10.47 -5.14
C LEU A 76 -4.27 11.68 -4.54
N ASP A 77 -5.01 12.60 -3.95
CA ASP A 77 -4.53 13.81 -3.29
C ASP A 77 -4.33 13.61 -1.78
N LEU A 78 -4.40 12.36 -1.30
CA LEU A 78 -4.23 12.01 0.10
C LEU A 78 -2.99 12.68 0.70
N ALA A 79 -1.86 12.57 0.00
CA ALA A 79 -0.61 13.14 0.48
C ALA A 79 -0.60 14.67 0.51
N GLU A 80 -1.31 15.34 -0.41
CA GLU A 80 -1.38 16.81 -0.45
C GLU A 80 -2.39 17.38 0.55
N ARG A 81 -3.49 16.65 0.80
CA ARG A 81 -4.57 17.12 1.67
C ARG A 81 -4.41 16.69 3.11
N GLN A 82 -3.87 15.49 3.36
CA GLN A 82 -3.86 14.89 4.68
C GLN A 82 -2.46 14.73 5.26
N PHE A 83 -1.39 14.77 4.48
CA PHE A 83 -0.03 14.61 5.02
C PHE A 83 0.73 15.94 5.11
N SER A 84 1.52 16.07 6.17
CA SER A 84 2.46 17.18 6.27
C SER A 84 3.52 17.17 5.15
N GLN A 85 4.01 18.35 4.77
CA GLN A 85 5.05 18.53 3.73
C GLN A 85 6.30 17.67 3.96
N ARG A 86 6.62 17.35 5.22
CA ARG A 86 7.73 16.47 5.59
C ARG A 86 7.54 15.02 5.14
N ILE A 87 6.30 14.52 5.16
CA ILE A 87 5.93 13.17 4.72
C ILE A 87 5.87 13.13 3.20
N VAL A 88 5.23 14.14 2.57
CA VAL A 88 5.15 14.26 1.11
C VAL A 88 6.54 14.24 0.48
N SER A 89 7.49 15.01 1.03
CA SER A 89 8.87 15.03 0.56
C SER A 89 9.59 13.69 0.65
N ARG A 90 9.18 12.78 1.55
CA ARG A 90 9.80 11.44 1.71
C ARG A 90 9.14 10.38 0.84
N MET A 91 7.82 10.49 0.63
CA MET A 91 7.07 9.62 -0.26
C MET A 91 7.50 9.80 -1.73
N GLY A 92 7.97 11.00 -2.09
CA GLY A 92 8.41 11.33 -3.43
C GLY A 92 7.25 11.48 -4.42
N SER A 93 7.56 11.41 -5.71
CA SER A 93 6.62 11.63 -6.82
C SER A 93 6.05 10.34 -7.44
N ASN A 94 6.28 9.18 -6.82
CA ASN A 94 5.93 7.87 -7.39
C ASN A 94 4.47 7.49 -7.11
N ARG A 95 3.52 8.19 -7.76
CA ARG A 95 2.09 7.90 -7.65
C ARG A 95 1.60 7.17 -8.90
N LEU A 96 0.78 6.15 -8.70
CA LEU A 96 0.06 5.45 -9.77
C LEU A 96 -1.43 5.61 -9.53
N ALA A 97 -2.11 6.30 -10.45
CA ALA A 97 -3.56 6.48 -10.40
C ALA A 97 -4.25 5.41 -11.23
N PHE A 98 -5.01 4.54 -10.58
CA PHE A 98 -5.91 3.62 -11.27
C PHE A 98 -7.15 4.39 -11.69
N GLN A 99 -7.33 4.57 -13.00
CA GLN A 99 -8.50 5.22 -13.54
C GLN A 99 -9.73 4.31 -13.38
N PRO A 100 -10.95 4.87 -13.28
CA PRO A 100 -12.17 4.10 -13.41
C PRO A 100 -12.14 3.30 -14.72
N TYR A 101 -12.69 2.09 -14.69
CA TYR A 101 -12.77 1.25 -15.88
C TYR A 101 -13.64 1.92 -16.95
N GLU A 102 -13.19 1.85 -18.20
CA GLU A 102 -14.05 2.17 -19.33
C GLU A 102 -15.04 1.03 -19.60
N PHE A 103 -16.12 1.33 -20.31
CA PHE A 103 -17.09 0.34 -20.77
C PHE A 103 -16.43 -0.93 -21.36
N LYS A 104 -15.39 -0.75 -22.19
CA LYS A 104 -14.68 -1.86 -22.83
C LYS A 104 -13.89 -2.70 -21.83
N ASP A 105 -13.26 -2.08 -20.85
CA ASP A 105 -12.52 -2.78 -19.80
C ASP A 105 -13.47 -3.64 -18.96
N ILE A 106 -14.63 -3.08 -18.60
CA ILE A 106 -15.67 -3.83 -17.85
C ILE A 106 -16.19 -4.98 -18.71
N GLU A 107 -16.46 -4.75 -19.99
CA GLU A 107 -16.90 -5.80 -20.91
C GLU A 107 -15.88 -6.94 -21.01
N GLU A 108 -14.59 -6.62 -21.13
CA GLU A 108 -13.50 -7.59 -21.20
C GLU A 108 -13.36 -8.37 -19.88
N ILE A 109 -13.38 -7.67 -18.74
CA ILE A 109 -13.33 -8.30 -17.41
C ILE A 109 -14.50 -9.27 -17.23
N LEU A 110 -15.71 -8.87 -17.64
CA LEU A 110 -16.90 -9.71 -17.56
C LEU A 110 -16.78 -10.93 -18.47
N LYS A 111 -16.40 -10.75 -19.74
CA LYS A 111 -16.17 -11.87 -20.68
C LYS A 111 -15.13 -12.85 -20.14
N HIS A 112 -14.00 -12.34 -19.63
CA HIS A 112 -12.94 -13.17 -19.07
C HIS A 112 -13.40 -13.94 -17.82
N ARG A 113 -14.16 -13.30 -16.91
CA ARG A 113 -14.65 -13.95 -15.69
C ARG A 113 -15.76 -14.97 -15.95
N LEU A 114 -16.59 -14.74 -16.97
CA LEU A 114 -17.75 -15.57 -17.28
C LEU A 114 -17.43 -16.72 -18.23
N GLY A 115 -16.35 -16.63 -19.02
CA GLY A 115 -15.93 -17.66 -19.95
C GLY A 115 -17.07 -18.09 -20.88
N GLU A 116 -17.25 -19.40 -21.05
CA GLU A 116 -18.32 -19.98 -21.88
C GLU A 116 -19.65 -20.20 -21.13
N CYS A 117 -20.00 -19.32 -20.19
CA CYS A 117 -21.25 -19.46 -19.45
C CYS A 117 -22.48 -19.33 -20.36
N LYS A 118 -23.16 -20.46 -20.62
CA LYS A 118 -24.37 -20.53 -21.46
C LYS A 118 -25.64 -19.96 -20.81
N ALA A 119 -25.60 -19.63 -19.52
CA ALA A 119 -26.73 -19.06 -18.80
C ALA A 119 -26.93 -17.56 -19.10
N ILE A 120 -25.96 -16.92 -19.76
CA ILE A 120 -26.00 -15.49 -20.06
C ILE A 120 -26.45 -15.29 -21.50
N GLY A 121 -27.55 -14.56 -21.67
CA GLY A 121 -28.09 -14.26 -23.00
C GLY A 121 -27.14 -13.39 -23.82
N PRO A 122 -27.16 -13.51 -25.16
CA PRO A 122 -26.36 -12.66 -26.04
C PRO A 122 -26.67 -11.18 -25.80
N GLY A 123 -25.64 -10.33 -25.81
CA GLY A 123 -25.78 -8.88 -25.57
C GLY A 123 -25.93 -8.45 -24.11
N THR A 124 -26.10 -9.39 -23.16
CA THR A 124 -26.26 -9.05 -21.73
C THR A 124 -25.00 -8.42 -21.15
N ILE A 125 -23.82 -8.92 -21.53
CA ILE A 125 -22.54 -8.39 -21.06
C ILE A 125 -22.34 -6.95 -21.53
N GLU A 126 -22.64 -6.67 -22.80
CA GLU A 126 -22.56 -5.32 -23.37
C GLU A 126 -23.53 -4.34 -22.68
N LEU A 127 -24.74 -4.80 -22.36
CA LEU A 127 -25.70 -3.98 -21.65
C LEU A 127 -25.28 -3.72 -20.20
N ALA A 128 -24.68 -4.71 -19.53
CA ALA A 128 -24.19 -4.57 -18.16
C ALA A 128 -23.00 -3.61 -18.07
N SER A 129 -22.03 -3.68 -19.00
CA SER A 129 -20.86 -2.81 -18.96
C SER A 129 -21.18 -1.36 -19.32
N LYS A 130 -22.23 -1.07 -20.11
CA LYS A 130 -22.63 0.33 -20.45
C LYS A 130 -23.35 1.06 -19.30
N LYS A 131 -23.77 0.33 -18.27
CA LYS A 131 -24.61 0.86 -17.19
C LYS A 131 -23.80 1.37 -15.98
N VAL A 132 -22.48 1.25 -16.04
CA VAL A 132 -21.54 1.63 -14.97
C VAL A 132 -20.96 3.01 -15.25
#